data_AF-A0A9D1IKJ3-F1
#
_entry.id   AF-A0A9D1IKJ3-F1
#
_cell.length_a   1.000
_cell.length_b   1.000
_cell.length_c   1.000
_cell.angle_alpha   90.00
_cell.angle_beta   90.00
_cell.angle_gamma   90.00
#
_symmetry.space_group_name_H-M   'P 1'
#
loop_
_entity.id
_entity.type
_entity.pdbx_description
1 polymer ?
#
loop_
_entity_poly.entity_id
_entity_poly.type
_entity_poly.pdbx_seq_one_letter_code
_entity_poly.pdbx_strand_id
1 'polypeptide(L)'
;MSQEIDFPIYDEEDAVRFIKDRLPENLSGSLSKNQILEIIDLIFDYYESAGFLSLSDVDREPDERDVVAAVAKRMKGREFSFDEIAEIVRLELAYEDTLNR
;
A
#
# COMPACT_ATOMS: atom_id res chain seq x y z
N MET A 1 24.36 18.96 -17.43
CA MET A 1 22.89 18.90 -17.36
C MET A 1 22.59 17.69 -16.51
N SER A 2 22.24 17.90 -15.25
CA SER A 2 21.81 16.80 -14.39
C SER A 2 20.46 16.35 -14.93
N GLN A 3 20.35 15.11 -15.35
CA GLN A 3 19.03 14.54 -15.59
C GLN A 3 18.37 14.47 -14.22
N GLU A 4 17.47 15.41 -13.94
CA GLU A 4 16.50 15.26 -12.86
C GLU A 4 15.76 13.98 -13.21
N ILE A 5 16.08 12.90 -12.50
CA ILE A 5 15.32 11.67 -12.62
C ILE A 5 13.99 12.00 -11.97
N ASP A 6 12.98 12.23 -12.79
CA ASP A 6 11.58 12.37 -12.40
C ASP A 6 11.10 10.98 -11.95
N PHE A 7 11.65 10.51 -10.82
CA PHE A 7 11.02 9.41 -10.09
C PHE A 7 9.75 10.02 -9.51
N PRO A 8 8.55 9.53 -9.88
CA PRO A 8 7.34 9.98 -9.24
C PRO A 8 7.46 9.76 -7.75
N ILE A 9 7.44 10.88 -7.02
CA ILE A 9 7.47 10.87 -5.57
C ILE A 9 6.14 10.28 -5.13
N TYR A 10 6.20 9.21 -4.34
CA TYR A 10 5.00 8.64 -3.73
C TYR A 10 4.25 9.72 -2.94
N ASP A 11 2.99 9.97 -3.32
CA ASP A 11 2.07 10.88 -2.64
C ASP A 11 0.98 10.08 -1.93
N GLU A 12 1.01 10.12 -0.60
CA GLU A 12 0.08 9.40 0.28
C GLU A 12 -1.37 9.90 0.15
N GLU A 13 -1.56 11.20 -0.10
CA GLU A 13 -2.91 11.74 -0.26
C GLU A 13 -3.54 11.26 -1.57
N ASP A 14 -2.74 11.17 -2.63
CA ASP A 14 -3.16 10.59 -3.91
C ASP A 14 -3.39 9.09 -3.79
N ALA A 15 -2.54 8.35 -3.07
CA ALA A 15 -2.73 6.93 -2.78
C ALA A 15 -4.07 6.67 -2.07
N VAL A 16 -4.35 7.39 -0.98
CA VAL A 16 -5.63 7.30 -0.26
C VAL A 16 -6.80 7.60 -1.19
N ARG A 17 -6.69 8.65 -2.02
CA ARG A 17 -7.75 8.99 -2.98
C ARG A 17 -7.94 7.85 -3.98
N PHE A 18 -6.85 7.34 -4.54
CA PHE A 18 -6.84 6.25 -5.51
C PHE A 18 -7.53 5.00 -4.97
N ILE A 19 -7.24 4.64 -3.71
CA ILE A 19 -7.83 3.51 -3.00
C ILE A 19 -9.32 3.79 -2.76
N LYS A 20 -9.68 4.95 -2.19
CA LYS A 20 -11.09 5.27 -1.89
C LYS A 20 -11.98 5.28 -3.13
N ASP A 21 -11.50 5.81 -4.26
CA ASP A 21 -12.25 5.85 -5.52
C ASP A 21 -12.46 4.46 -6.15
N ARG A 22 -11.63 3.47 -5.78
CA ARG A 22 -11.66 2.11 -6.36
C ARG A 22 -12.17 1.04 -5.39
N LEU A 23 -12.28 1.35 -4.10
CA LEU A 23 -12.90 0.48 -3.13
C LEU A 23 -14.37 0.25 -3.53
N PRO A 24 -14.85 -1.00 -3.53
CA PRO A 24 -16.23 -1.28 -3.85
C PRO A 24 -17.15 -0.69 -2.78
N GLU A 25 -18.37 -0.28 -3.15
CA GLU A 25 -19.28 0.47 -2.27
C GLU A 25 -19.58 -0.24 -0.93
N ASN A 26 -19.55 -1.57 -0.91
CA ASN A 26 -19.73 -2.39 0.29
C ASN A 26 -18.57 -2.29 1.29
N LEU A 27 -17.38 -1.83 0.87
CA LEU A 27 -16.20 -1.61 1.70
C LEU A 27 -15.93 -0.11 1.89
N SER A 28 -16.10 0.70 0.84
CA SER A 28 -15.83 2.14 0.85
C SER A 28 -16.75 2.92 1.81
N GLY A 29 -17.94 2.41 2.11
CA GLY A 29 -18.89 3.09 3.01
C GLY A 29 -18.44 3.14 4.48
N SER A 30 -17.53 2.25 4.90
CA SER A 30 -17.10 2.12 6.29
C SER A 30 -15.66 2.56 6.56
N LEU A 31 -14.82 2.66 5.51
CA LEU A 31 -13.40 2.94 5.64
C LEU A 31 -13.07 4.43 5.59
N SER A 32 -12.49 4.94 6.67
CA SER A 32 -12.01 6.32 6.80
C SER A 32 -10.62 6.50 6.17
N LYS A 33 -10.26 7.76 5.84
CA LYS A 33 -8.88 8.10 5.39
C LYS A 33 -7.83 7.55 6.36
N ASN A 34 -8.00 7.80 7.66
CA ASN A 34 -7.04 7.34 8.68
C ASN A 34 -6.91 5.82 8.73
N GLN A 35 -7.98 5.08 8.42
CA GLN A 35 -7.94 3.61 8.39
C GLN A 35 -7.15 3.10 7.20
N ILE A 36 -7.27 3.77 6.05
CA ILE A 36 -6.48 3.45 4.85
C ILE A 36 -5.00 3.80 5.11
N LEU A 37 -4.73 4.99 5.66
CA LEU A 37 -3.38 5.40 6.06
C LEU A 37 -2.73 4.41 7.02
N GLU A 38 -3.47 3.92 8.00
CA GLU A 38 -2.94 2.92 8.93
C GLU A 38 -2.53 1.62 8.21
N ILE A 39 -3.25 1.20 7.17
CA ILE A 39 -2.86 0.04 6.36
C ILE A 39 -1.63 0.35 5.52
N ILE A 40 -1.59 1.52 4.88
CA ILE A 40 -0.43 2.00 4.11
C ILE A 40 0.83 2.02 4.98
N ASP A 41 0.77 2.60 6.18
CA ASP A 41 1.87 2.60 7.14
C ASP A 41 2.39 1.18 7.42
N LEU A 42 1.49 0.21 7.57
CA LEU A 42 1.86 -1.19 7.82
C LEU A 42 2.47 -1.89 6.59
N ILE A 43 2.11 -1.46 5.39
CA ILE A 43 2.72 -1.91 4.13
C ILE A 43 4.17 -1.41 4.05
N PHE A 44 4.39 -0.12 4.27
CA PHE A 44 5.75 0.46 4.31
C PHE A 44 6.62 -0.14 5.41
N ASP A 45 6.06 -0.38 6.60
CA ASP A 45 6.74 -1.10 7.68
C ASP A 45 7.16 -2.53 7.28
N TYR A 46 6.33 -3.22 6.48
CA TYR A 46 6.68 -4.53 5.94
C TYR A 46 7.82 -4.40 4.92
N TYR A 47 7.76 -3.40 4.04
CA TYR A 47 8.84 -3.13 3.08
C TYR A 47 10.17 -2.86 3.77
N GLU A 48 10.18 -2.06 4.84
CA GLU A 48 11.36 -1.81 5.65
C GLU A 48 11.88 -3.12 6.28
N SER A 49 11.00 -3.84 6.98
CA SER A 49 11.38 -5.05 7.71
C SER A 49 11.84 -6.20 6.81
N ALA A 50 11.32 -6.29 5.58
CA ALA A 50 11.69 -7.32 4.62
C ALA A 50 12.81 -6.89 3.65
N GLY A 51 13.30 -5.65 3.78
CA GLY A 51 14.43 -5.10 3.04
C GLY A 51 14.11 -4.61 1.64
N PHE A 52 12.84 -4.40 1.31
CA PHE A 52 12.39 -3.90 0.00
C PHE A 52 12.74 -2.41 -0.21
N LEU A 53 12.88 -1.63 0.86
CA LEU A 53 13.32 -0.23 0.78
C LEU A 53 14.85 -0.07 0.62
N SER A 54 15.59 -1.19 0.51
CA SER A 54 17.04 -1.17 0.36
C SER A 54 17.44 -0.85 -1.07
N LEU A 55 18.30 0.16 -1.25
CA LEU A 55 18.89 0.56 -2.54
C LEU A 55 19.73 -0.54 -3.22
N SER A 56 19.95 -1.67 -2.54
CA SER A 56 20.80 -2.78 -2.99
C SER A 56 20.07 -3.74 -3.95
N ASP A 57 18.73 -3.77 -3.89
CA ASP A 57 17.88 -4.76 -4.57
C ASP A 57 16.63 -4.09 -5.15
N VAL A 58 16.84 -3.08 -6.00
CA VAL A 58 15.77 -2.26 -6.61
C VAL A 58 14.84 -3.02 -7.57
N ASP A 59 15.19 -4.25 -7.95
CA ASP A 59 14.39 -5.14 -8.80
C ASP A 59 13.52 -6.13 -8.00
N ARG A 60 13.52 -6.04 -6.66
CA ARG A 60 12.77 -6.97 -5.82
C ARG A 60 11.39 -6.40 -5.53
N GLU A 61 10.37 -6.95 -6.19
CA GLU A 61 8.97 -6.60 -5.92
C GLU A 61 8.39 -7.48 -4.79
N PRO A 62 7.57 -6.91 -3.90
CA PRO A 62 6.88 -7.66 -2.85
C PRO A 62 5.73 -8.51 -3.42
N ASP A 63 5.56 -9.73 -2.92
CA ASP A 63 4.39 -10.55 -3.26
C ASP A 63 3.16 -10.03 -2.51
N GLU A 64 2.09 -9.71 -3.25
CA GLU A 64 0.83 -9.20 -2.69
C GLU A 64 0.33 -10.05 -1.51
N ARG A 65 0.40 -11.38 -1.62
CA ARG A 65 -0.14 -12.29 -0.60
C ARG A 65 0.69 -12.23 0.69
N ASP A 66 2.01 -12.06 0.56
CA ASP A 66 2.90 -11.90 1.70
C ASP A 66 2.67 -10.57 2.41
N VAL A 67 2.47 -9.48 1.65
CA VAL A 67 2.12 -8.16 2.20
C VAL A 67 0.79 -8.24 2.94
N VAL A 68 -0.26 -8.80 2.31
CA VAL A 68 -1.58 -8.98 2.94
C VAL A 68 -1.47 -9.80 4.22
N ALA A 69 -0.73 -10.91 4.22
CA ALA A 69 -0.55 -11.74 5.40
C ALA A 69 0.19 -11.00 6.52
N ALA A 70 1.20 -10.20 6.19
CA ALA A 70 1.96 -9.40 7.14
C ALA A 70 1.08 -8.30 7.78
N VAL A 71 0.34 -7.55 6.97
CA VAL A 71 -0.57 -6.50 7.43
C VAL A 71 -1.71 -7.11 8.27
N ALA A 72 -2.36 -8.17 7.78
CA ALA A 72 -3.45 -8.84 8.50
C ALA A 72 -3.01 -9.38 9.86
N LYS A 73 -1.77 -9.87 9.97
CA LYS A 73 -1.20 -10.31 11.25
C LYS A 73 -1.07 -9.15 12.25
N ARG A 74 -0.68 -7.96 11.78
CA ARG A 74 -0.54 -6.74 12.61
C ARG A 74 -1.90 -6.08 12.93
N MET A 75 -2.89 -6.27 12.06
CA MET A 75 -4.26 -5.79 12.23
C MET A 75 -5.15 -6.75 13.03
N LYS A 76 -4.61 -7.89 13.47
CA LYS A 76 -5.37 -8.89 14.22
C LYS A 76 -5.97 -8.29 15.50
N GLY A 77 -7.29 -8.39 15.63
CA GLY A 77 -8.04 -7.84 16.76
C GLY A 77 -8.57 -6.42 16.55
N ARG A 78 -8.34 -5.81 15.37
CA ARG A 78 -8.99 -4.58 14.94
C ARG A 78 -10.27 -4.89 14.14
N GLU A 79 -11.01 -3.84 13.80
CA GLU A 79 -12.31 -3.89 13.12
C GLU A 79 -12.22 -4.12 11.59
N PHE A 80 -11.09 -4.64 11.10
CA PHE A 80 -10.90 -4.91 9.67
C PHE A 80 -11.07 -6.39 9.37
N SER A 81 -11.82 -6.69 8.31
CA SER A 81 -11.86 -8.00 7.68
C SER A 81 -10.60 -8.26 6.85
N PHE A 82 -10.32 -9.54 6.62
CA PHE A 82 -9.22 -9.93 5.75
C PHE A 82 -9.40 -9.42 4.32
N ASP A 83 -10.63 -9.45 3.80
CA ASP A 83 -10.97 -8.94 2.46
C ASP A 83 -10.73 -7.43 2.34
N GLU A 84 -11.06 -6.63 3.36
CA GLU A 84 -10.76 -5.19 3.37
C GLU A 84 -9.25 -4.93 3.31
N ILE A 85 -8.48 -5.67 4.09
CA ILE A 85 -7.01 -5.54 4.10
C ILE A 85 -6.44 -5.95 2.74
N ALA A 86 -6.91 -7.06 2.19
CA ALA A 86 -6.48 -7.55 0.89
C ALA A 86 -6.76 -6.53 -0.22
N GLU A 87 -7.96 -5.94 -0.25
CA GLU A 87 -8.33 -4.97 -1.27
C GLU A 87 -7.52 -3.67 -1.14
N ILE A 88 -7.30 -3.16 0.07
CA ILE A 88 -6.47 -1.96 0.27
C ILE A 88 -5.03 -2.21 -0.19
N VAL A 89 -4.42 -3.32 0.22
CA VAL A 89 -3.04 -3.69 -0.18
C VAL A 89 -2.93 -3.81 -1.70
N ARG A 90 -3.88 -4.48 -2.33
CA ARG A 90 -3.94 -4.63 -3.80
C ARG A 90 -4.03 -3.27 -4.50
N LEU A 91 -4.88 -2.37 -4.00
CA LEU A 91 -5.04 -1.03 -4.59
C LEU A 91 -3.82 -0.14 -4.36
N GLU A 92 -3.13 -0.30 -3.22
CA GLU A 92 -1.87 0.38 -2.92
C GLU A 92 -0.76 -0.03 -3.90
N LEU A 93 -0.53 -1.34 -4.05
CA LEU A 93 0.44 -1.87 -5.02
C LEU A 93 0.11 -1.44 -6.46
N ALA A 94 -1.19 -1.37 -6.80
CA ALA A 94 -1.63 -0.88 -8.11
C ALA A 94 -1.36 0.62 -8.31
N TYR A 95 -1.40 1.42 -7.24
CA TYR A 95 -1.01 2.83 -7.30
C TYR A 95 0.51 2.95 -7.49
N GLU A 96 1.32 2.20 -6.74
CA GLU A 96 2.77 2.15 -6.92
C GLU A 96 3.18 1.75 -8.34
N ASP A 97 2.51 0.76 -8.95
CA ASP A 97 2.71 0.36 -10.35
C ASP A 97 2.44 1.52 -11.33
N THR A 98 1.48 2.39 -11.02
CA THR A 98 1.19 3.57 -11.86
C THR A 98 2.29 4.63 -11.79
N LEU A 99 3.02 4.69 -10.67
CA LEU A 99 4.18 5.56 -10.49
C LEU A 99 5.42 4.95 -11.16
N ASN A 100 5.64 3.64 -11.05
CA ASN A 100 6.87 3.00 -11.55
C ASN A 100 6.93 2.80 -13.09
N ARG A 101 6.28 3.66 -13.87
CA ARG A 101 6.00 3.46 -15.31
C ARG A 101 6.74 4.40 -16.26
#